data_AF-A0A2G6CIH1-F1
#
_entry.id   AF-A0A2G6CIH1-F1
#
_cell.length_a   1.000
_cell.length_b   1.000
_cell.length_c   1.000
_cell.angle_alpha   90.00
_cell.angle_beta   90.00
_cell.angle_gamma   90.00
#
_symmetry.space_group_name_H-M   'P 1'
#
loop_
_entity.id
_entity.type
_entity.pdbx_description
1 polymer ?
#
loop_
_entity_poly.entity_id
_entity_poly.type
_entity_poly.pdbx_seq_one_letter_code
_entity_poly.pdbx_strand_id
1 'polypeptide(L)'
;EPHARDVVRKMLHWYCYEHHHSGIAMLTPAQVHLGLADELLQRRHEGKLAYYHRHPERFINGPPRLESLPAEVWINRPENTVEAMASIASNRPTDEQGLAVKAREATAKPLGLDSATLLVDSSCREGVIGH
;
A
#
# COMPACT_ATOMS: atom_id res chain seq x y z
N GLU A 1 5.48 -27.97 9.69
CA GLU A 1 5.41 -26.89 8.70
C GLU A 1 4.19 -25.99 8.87
N PRO A 2 4.37 -24.67 9.03
CA PRO A 2 3.28 -23.72 9.02
C PRO A 2 2.60 -23.70 7.64
N HIS A 3 1.29 -23.46 7.62
CA HIS A 3 0.54 -23.38 6.37
C HIS A 3 1.00 -22.19 5.53
N ALA A 4 1.08 -22.35 4.21
CA ALA A 4 1.57 -21.31 3.30
C ALA A 4 0.82 -19.98 3.45
N ARG A 5 -0.49 -20.02 3.72
CA ARG A 5 -1.29 -18.80 3.95
C ARG A 5 -0.86 -18.04 5.20
N ASP A 6 -0.45 -18.73 6.25
CA ASP A 6 -0.06 -18.09 7.50
C ASP A 6 1.31 -17.43 7.39
N VAL A 7 2.22 -18.04 6.61
CA VAL A 7 3.50 -17.45 6.25
C VAL A 7 3.29 -16.15 5.45
N VAL A 8 2.48 -16.22 4.39
CA VAL A 8 2.19 -15.06 3.53
C VAL A 8 1.50 -13.94 4.30
N ARG A 9 0.53 -14.27 5.18
CA ARG A 9 -0.16 -13.25 5.99
C ARG A 9 0.82 -12.49 6.89
N LYS A 10 1.72 -13.20 7.57
CA LYS A 10 2.73 -12.56 8.43
C LYS A 10 3.69 -11.70 7.62
N MET A 11 4.12 -12.19 6.46
CA MET A 11 5.01 -11.45 5.56
C MET A 11 4.36 -10.15 5.07
N LEU A 12 3.10 -10.19 4.64
CA LEU A 12 2.37 -9.02 4.16
C LEU A 12 2.13 -7.99 5.26
N HIS A 13 1.80 -8.44 6.48
CA HIS A 13 1.66 -7.53 7.61
C HIS A 13 2.96 -6.74 7.87
N TRP A 14 4.08 -7.45 8.02
CA TRP A 14 5.38 -6.82 8.22
C TRP A 14 5.75 -5.88 7.06
N TYR A 15 5.52 -6.31 5.82
CA TYR A 15 5.80 -5.52 4.63
C TYR A 15 5.02 -4.19 4.59
N CYS A 16 3.72 -4.25 4.91
CA CYS A 16 2.82 -3.09 4.81
C CYS A 16 2.93 -2.12 5.99
N TYR A 17 3.21 -2.61 7.20
CA TYR A 17 3.07 -1.80 8.41
C TYR A 17 4.38 -1.54 9.16
N GLU A 18 5.41 -2.37 8.97
CA GLU A 18 6.63 -2.31 9.77
C GLU A 18 7.87 -2.00 8.92
N HIS A 19 7.97 -2.61 7.73
CA HIS A 19 9.11 -2.42 6.84
C HIS A 19 9.04 -1.05 6.16
N HIS A 20 10.09 -0.25 6.31
CA HIS A 20 10.21 1.06 5.68
C HIS A 20 10.94 0.92 4.35
N HIS A 21 10.38 1.48 3.28
CA HIS A 21 10.84 1.25 1.91
C HIS A 21 11.57 2.48 1.36
N SER A 22 12.80 2.30 0.91
CA SER A 22 13.61 3.38 0.34
C SER A 22 12.97 4.03 -0.89
N GLY A 23 12.24 3.24 -1.70
CA GLY A 23 11.54 3.72 -2.89
C GLY A 23 10.38 4.68 -2.62
N ILE A 24 9.89 4.74 -1.38
CA ILE A 24 8.84 5.67 -0.94
C ILE A 24 9.31 6.50 0.25
N ALA A 25 10.52 7.05 0.13
CA ALA A 25 11.10 7.97 1.12
C ALA A 25 11.13 7.38 2.55
N MET A 26 11.48 6.10 2.69
CA MET A 26 11.50 5.39 3.98
C MET A 26 10.17 5.53 4.73
N LEU A 27 9.05 5.40 4.03
CA LEU A 27 7.72 5.23 4.60
C LEU A 27 7.29 3.76 4.50
N THR A 28 6.28 3.37 5.27
CA THR A 28 5.61 2.09 5.09
C THR A 28 4.50 2.23 4.03
N PRO A 29 4.14 1.15 3.31
CA PRO A 29 3.06 1.19 2.34
C PRO A 29 1.73 1.63 2.96
N ALA A 30 1.46 1.23 4.22
CA ALA A 30 0.28 1.67 4.95
C ALA A 30 0.27 3.19 5.17
N GLN A 31 1.41 3.80 5.53
CA GLN A 31 1.49 5.26 5.70
C GLN A 31 1.19 6.01 4.39
N VAL A 32 1.69 5.49 3.27
CA VAL A 32 1.41 6.07 1.95
C VAL A 32 -0.07 5.90 1.58
N HIS A 33 -0.61 4.69 1.76
CA HIS A 33 -2.01 4.40 1.44
C HIS A 33 -3.01 5.21 2.28
N LEU A 34 -2.66 5.51 3.53
CA LEU A 34 -3.48 6.33 4.44
C LEU A 34 -3.31 7.85 4.21
N GLY A 35 -2.58 8.28 3.18
CA GLY A 35 -2.38 9.71 2.87
C GLY A 35 -1.50 10.45 3.87
N LEU A 36 -0.72 9.74 4.70
CA LEU A 36 0.08 10.35 5.78
C LEU A 36 1.46 10.83 5.32
N ALA A 37 1.80 10.64 4.04
CA ALA A 37 3.14 10.87 3.52
C ALA A 37 3.62 12.31 3.76
N ASP A 38 2.84 13.30 3.34
CA ASP A 38 3.25 14.71 3.42
C ASP A 38 3.48 15.17 4.86
N GLU A 39 2.59 14.81 5.79
CA GLU A 39 2.72 15.13 7.21
C GLU A 39 3.98 14.49 7.82
N LEU A 40 4.25 13.22 7.50
CA LEU A 40 5.42 12.51 8.01
C LEU A 40 6.73 13.07 7.44
N LEU A 41 6.76 13.39 6.15
CA LEU A 41 7.93 13.96 5.49
C LEU A 41 8.22 15.37 5.98
N GLN A 42 7.19 16.18 6.21
CA GLN A 42 7.30 17.52 6.80
C GLN A 42 7.91 17.46 8.21
N ARG A 43 7.36 16.63 9.10
CA ARG A 43 7.91 16.44 10.46
C ARG A 43 9.37 15.97 10.45
N ARG A 44 9.69 15.04 9.55
CA ARG A 44 11.08 14.57 9.39
C ARG A 44 12.01 15.69 8.93
N HIS A 45 11.56 16.50 7.97
CA HIS A 45 12.34 17.61 7.44
C HIS A 45 12.62 18.66 8.51
N GLU A 46 11.65 19.01 9.34
CA GLU A 46 11.82 19.93 10.49
C GLU A 46 12.90 19.43 11.46
N GLY A 47 12.88 18.13 11.80
CA GLY A 47 13.91 17.52 12.63
C GLY A 47 15.30 17.57 11.99
N LYS A 48 15.40 17.28 10.69
CA LYS A 48 16.66 17.38 9.93
C LYS A 48 17.17 18.83 9.89
N LEU A 49 16.30 19.82 9.67
CA LEU A 49 16.64 21.23 9.69
C LEU A 49 17.13 21.69 11.07
N ALA A 50 16.44 21.31 12.14
CA ALA A 50 16.85 21.62 13.50
C ALA A 50 18.21 21.00 13.87
N TYR A 51 18.54 19.83 13.33
CA TYR A 51 19.87 19.24 13.46
C TYR A 51 20.91 19.98 12.60
N TYR A 52 20.57 20.35 11.37
CA TYR A 52 21.41 21.17 10.49
C TYR A 52 21.82 22.50 11.15
N HIS A 53 20.88 23.22 11.77
CA HIS A 53 21.19 24.49 12.43
C HIS A 53 22.18 24.35 13.59
N ARG A 54 22.24 23.19 14.24
CA ARG A 54 23.20 22.91 15.33
C ARG A 54 24.55 22.41 14.81
N HIS A 55 24.56 21.73 13.66
CA HIS A 55 25.74 21.05 13.12
C HIS A 55 25.86 21.24 11.60
N PRO A 56 25.96 22.49 11.09
CA PRO A 56 25.99 22.74 9.64
C PRO A 56 27.20 22.09 8.96
N GLU A 57 28.32 21.92 9.68
CA GLU A 57 29.54 21.26 9.20
C GLU A 57 29.35 19.79 8.81
N ARG A 58 28.31 19.13 9.34
CA ARG A 58 27.97 17.74 9.01
C ARG A 58 27.22 17.60 7.69
N PHE A 59 26.78 18.72 7.09
CA PHE A 59 25.99 18.75 5.87
C PHE A 59 26.76 19.41 4.73
N ILE A 60 27.60 18.61 4.07
CA ILE A 60 28.46 19.05 2.94
C ILE A 60 27.66 19.64 1.76
N ASN A 61 26.38 19.29 1.64
CA ASN A 61 25.48 19.75 0.58
C ASN A 61 24.51 20.86 1.03
N GLY A 62 24.79 21.51 2.16
CA GLY A 62 23.92 22.55 2.72
C GLY A 62 22.67 22.00 3.42
N PRO A 63 21.65 22.84 3.64
CA PRO A 63 20.44 22.45 4.35
C PRO A 63 19.75 21.23 3.71
N PRO A 64 19.20 20.30 4.50
CA PRO A 64 18.40 19.18 3.97
C PRO A 64 17.20 19.72 3.19
N ARG A 65 16.81 19.03 2.11
CA ARG A 65 15.59 19.33 1.34
C ARG A 65 14.40 18.54 1.87
N LEU A 66 13.19 19.07 1.68
CA LEU A 66 11.96 18.32 1.92
C LEU A 66 11.85 17.22 0.85
N GLU A 67 11.62 15.99 1.31
CA GLU A 67 11.34 14.84 0.44
C GLU A 67 9.85 14.88 0.05
N SER A 68 9.53 14.47 -1.17
CA SER A 68 8.16 14.30 -1.65
C SER A 68 8.03 12.99 -2.41
N LEU A 69 6.85 12.38 -2.37
CA LEU A 69 6.58 11.21 -3.20
C LEU A 69 6.23 11.65 -4.64
N PRO A 70 6.50 10.80 -5.65
CA PRO A 70 5.92 10.99 -6.98
C PRO A 70 4.39 10.97 -6.88
N ALA A 71 3.72 11.81 -7.67
CA ALA A 71 2.26 11.92 -7.68
C ALA A 71 1.57 10.58 -8.02
N GLU A 72 2.18 9.77 -8.89
CA GLU A 72 1.65 8.48 -9.28
C GLU A 72 2.78 7.55 -9.70
N VAL A 73 2.67 6.26 -9.33
CA VAL A 73 3.57 5.18 -9.75
C VAL A 73 2.77 3.93 -10.03
N TRP A 74 3.20 3.16 -11.03
CA TRP A 74 2.48 1.96 -11.50
C TRP A 74 3.42 0.76 -11.56
N ILE A 75 2.99 -0.38 -11.01
CA ILE A 75 3.62 -1.68 -11.29
C ILE A 75 2.99 -2.29 -12.56
N ASN A 76 1.66 -2.23 -12.64
CA ASN A 76 0.88 -2.62 -13.82
C ASN A 76 -0.14 -1.50 -14.08
N ARG A 77 0.20 -0.54 -14.94
CA ARG A 77 -0.75 0.52 -15.30
C ARG A 77 -1.90 -0.12 -16.08
N PRO A 78 -3.17 0.02 -15.66
CA PRO A 78 -4.27 -0.45 -16.48
C PRO A 78 -4.29 0.39 -17.76
N GLU A 79 -4.25 -0.27 -18.91
CA GLU A 79 -4.60 0.36 -20.18
C GLU A 79 -6.07 0.80 -20.12
N ASN A 80 -6.45 1.74 -20.98
CA ASN A 80 -7.76 2.39 -20.99
C ASN A 80 -8.89 1.41 -20.63
N THR A 81 -9.66 1.76 -19.58
CA THR A 81 -10.53 0.87 -18.79
C THR A 81 -11.49 -0.02 -19.59
N VAL A 82 -11.85 0.40 -20.80
CA VAL A 82 -12.69 -0.38 -21.72
C VAL A 82 -12.03 -1.69 -22.18
N GLU A 83 -10.72 -1.70 -22.43
CA GLU A 83 -9.99 -2.91 -22.85
C GLU A 83 -9.65 -3.81 -21.66
N ALA A 84 -9.30 -3.21 -20.50
CA ALA A 84 -9.00 -3.95 -19.28
C ALA A 84 -10.23 -4.69 -18.71
N MET A 85 -11.42 -4.06 -18.73
CA MET A 85 -12.67 -4.69 -18.28
C MET A 85 -13.08 -5.87 -19.18
N ALA A 86 -12.82 -5.78 -20.48
CA ALA A 86 -13.09 -6.87 -21.44
C ALA A 86 -12.20 -8.10 -21.17
N SER A 87 -10.93 -7.87 -20.82
CA SER A 87 -9.98 -8.96 -20.53
C SER A 87 -10.28 -9.70 -19.22
N ILE A 88 -10.72 -8.98 -18.18
CA ILE A 88 -11.14 -9.58 -16.88
C ILE A 88 -12.40 -10.45 -17.06
N ALA A 89 -13.36 -10.02 -17.89
CA ALA A 89 -14.56 -10.78 -18.18
C ALA A 89 -14.27 -12.12 -18.87
N SER A 90 -13.21 -12.18 -19.68
CA SER A 90 -12.79 -13.40 -20.40
C SER A 90 -12.16 -14.46 -19.49
N ASN A 91 -11.65 -14.08 -18.31
CA ASN A 91 -11.00 -15.00 -17.36
C ASN A 91 -11.92 -15.47 -16.22
N ARG A 92 -13.25 -15.32 -16.36
CA ARG A 92 -14.20 -15.86 -15.38
C ARG A 92 -14.13 -17.39 -15.42
N PRO A 93 -13.94 -18.09 -14.29
CA PRO A 93 -14.01 -19.54 -14.28
C PRO A 93 -15.42 -19.97 -14.67
N THR A 94 -15.53 -20.60 -15.84
CA THR A 94 -16.72 -21.36 -16.24
C THR A 94 -16.65 -22.73 -15.59
N ASP A 95 -17.80 -23.31 -15.28
CA ASP A 95 -17.84 -24.75 -14.98
C ASP A 95 -17.46 -25.58 -16.22
N GLU A 96 -17.34 -26.90 -16.06
CA GLU A 96 -17.04 -27.83 -17.16
C GLU A 96 -18.07 -27.79 -18.31
N GLN A 97 -19.20 -27.09 -18.12
CA GLN A 97 -20.28 -26.93 -19.11
C GLN A 97 -20.32 -25.51 -19.71
N GLY A 98 -19.38 -24.63 -19.37
CA GLY A 98 -19.28 -23.29 -19.95
C GLY A 98 -20.19 -22.23 -19.31
N LEU A 99 -20.85 -22.53 -18.18
CA LEU A 99 -21.72 -21.58 -17.50
C LEU A 99 -20.95 -20.82 -16.39
N ALA A 100 -21.21 -19.52 -16.28
CA ALA A 100 -20.58 -18.67 -15.27
C ALA A 100 -20.91 -19.15 -13.85
N VAL A 101 -19.89 -19.60 -13.10
CA VAL A 101 -20.08 -20.04 -11.71
C VAL A 101 -20.45 -18.83 -10.84
N LYS A 102 -21.63 -18.86 -10.21
CA LYS A 102 -22.02 -17.82 -9.24
C LYS A 102 -21.03 -17.83 -8.08
N ALA A 103 -20.41 -16.68 -7.80
CA ALA A 103 -19.60 -16.49 -6.60
C ALA A 103 -20.46 -16.84 -5.38
N ARG A 104 -20.01 -17.82 -4.58
CA ARG A 104 -20.67 -18.13 -3.31
C ARG A 104 -20.48 -16.96 -2.38
N GLU A 105 -21.58 -16.42 -1.84
CA GLU A 105 -21.52 -15.46 -0.74
C GLU A 105 -20.72 -16.07 0.39
N ALA A 106 -19.52 -15.55 0.63
CA ALA A 106 -18.77 -15.86 1.82
C ALA A 106 -19.51 -15.22 2.98
N THR A 107 -20.28 -16.01 3.73
CA THR A 107 -20.76 -15.60 5.05
C THR A 107 -19.52 -15.32 5.91
N ALA A 108 -19.16 -14.05 6.04
CA ALA A 108 -18.10 -13.59 6.90
C ALA A 108 -18.48 -13.95 8.34
N LYS A 109 -17.85 -15.00 8.87
CA LYS A 109 -17.88 -15.26 10.31
C LYS A 109 -17.08 -14.12 10.95
N PRO A 110 -17.66 -13.33 11.86
CA PRO A 110 -16.94 -12.22 12.46
C PRO A 110 -15.81 -12.82 13.31
N LEU A 111 -14.59 -12.73 12.81
CA LEU A 111 -13.42 -12.83 13.68
C LEU A 111 -13.50 -11.58 14.55
N GLY A 112 -13.65 -11.77 15.86
CA GLY A 112 -13.66 -10.70 16.84
C GLY A 112 -12.31 -10.00 16.87
N LEU A 113 -12.07 -9.16 15.88
CA LEU A 113 -11.03 -8.15 15.86
C LEU A 113 -11.70 -6.82 16.17
N ASP A 114 -11.14 -6.20 17.18
CA ASP A 114 -11.35 -4.84 17.64
C ASP A 114 -11.53 -3.83 16.50
N SER A 115 -12.44 -2.88 16.73
CA SER A 115 -13.01 -1.95 15.74
C SER A 115 -12.00 -1.03 15.03
N ALA A 116 -10.71 -1.11 15.36
CA ALA A 116 -9.64 -0.37 14.70
C ALA A 116 -9.11 -1.04 13.42
N THR A 117 -9.31 -2.35 13.23
CA THR A 117 -8.79 -3.08 12.05
C THR A 117 -9.79 -3.11 10.88
N LEU A 118 -11.05 -2.74 11.10
CA LEU A 118 -12.14 -3.06 10.18
C LEU A 118 -12.33 -2.07 9.01
N LEU A 119 -11.56 -0.98 8.94
CA LEU A 119 -11.73 0.04 7.89
C LEU A 119 -10.80 -0.11 6.67
N VAL A 120 -9.83 -1.04 6.68
CA VAL A 120 -8.84 -1.15 5.58
C VAL A 120 -9.05 -2.38 4.69
N ASP A 121 -9.81 -3.39 5.16
CA ASP A 121 -9.91 -4.69 4.48
C ASP A 121 -10.78 -4.67 3.19
N SER A 122 -11.61 -3.64 2.99
CA SER A 122 -12.40 -3.50 1.75
C SER A 122 -11.66 -2.77 0.63
N SER A 123 -10.67 -1.92 0.95
CA SER A 123 -10.00 -1.06 -0.05
C SER A 123 -8.83 -1.74 -0.75
N CYS A 124 -8.18 -2.72 -0.10
CA CYS A 124 -7.09 -3.49 -0.71
C CYS A 124 -7.53 -4.36 -1.90
N ARG A 125 -8.83 -4.47 -2.20
CA ARG A 125 -9.35 -5.20 -3.35
C ARG A 125 -9.29 -4.41 -4.66
N GLU A 126 -9.10 -3.08 -4.62
CA GLU A 126 -9.20 -2.23 -5.82
C GLU A 126 -7.88 -1.60 -6.28
N GLY A 127 -6.76 -1.80 -5.57
CA GLY A 127 -5.43 -1.44 -6.10
C GLY A 127 -5.23 0.06 -6.41
N VAL A 128 -6.08 0.94 -5.88
CA VAL A 128 -5.90 2.39 -5.99
C VAL A 128 -5.04 2.86 -4.82
N ILE A 129 -3.80 3.22 -5.12
CA ILE A 129 -2.98 4.05 -4.24
C ILE A 129 -3.11 5.46 -4.80
N GLY A 130 -4.00 6.29 -4.25
CA GLY A 130 -4.22 7.63 -4.77
C GLY A 130 -4.99 8.55 -3.82
N HIS A 131 -4.28 9.61 -3.44
CA HIS A 131 -4.66 10.89 -2.80
C HIS A 131 -5.41 10.90 -1.46
#